data_AF-A0A833YX81-F1
#
_entry.id   AF-A0A833YX81-F1
#
_cell.length_a   1.000
_cell.length_b   1.000
_cell.length_c   1.000
_cell.angle_alpha   90.00
_cell.angle_beta   90.00
_cell.angle_gamma   90.00
#
_symmetry.space_group_name_H-M   'P 1'
#
loop_
_entity.id
_entity.type
_entity.pdbx_description
1 polymer ?
#
loop_
_entity_poly.entity_id
_entity_poly.type
_entity_poly.pdbx_seq_one_letter_code
_entity_poly.pdbx_strand_id
1 'polypeptide(L)'
;MALAGAQGTLWSVEGGNKLVCSGLLKLSKANVIHATVTSVTLQHTEGKPLYLVEYENEAGIGFDFYDIVVIATPLHLGNSSTIAFEGFDPPLDVTQDSFQPTVVSLVHGYLNSSYFGFPDPKLFPFANILTTDFPTFFWALDNVCPVNISTNFRRKQPQEAAVWRVQSPKPLLRSQLKTLFRSYYSVQTAEWQAHPIHGSRTTLPRFALHDQLFHLNALEWAASSVEVMAVAAKNVALLAYNRWYQDLDKIDQKDLMHKVKTEL
;
A
#
# COMPACT_ATOMS: atom_id res chain seq x y z
N MET A 1 10.57 -1.11 11.02
CA MET A 1 9.76 -0.44 9.98
C MET A 1 10.01 1.06 9.79
N ALA A 2 10.71 1.76 10.70
CA ALA A 2 10.93 3.22 10.58
C ALA A 2 11.84 3.66 9.40
N LEU A 3 12.58 2.74 8.77
CA LEU A 3 13.52 3.08 7.67
C LEU A 3 12.85 3.08 6.28
N ALA A 4 11.60 2.63 6.16
CA ALA A 4 10.89 2.61 4.89
C ALA A 4 10.74 4.05 4.35
N GLY A 5 11.33 4.33 3.18
CA GLY A 5 11.35 5.67 2.59
C GLY A 5 12.40 6.63 3.15
N ALA A 6 13.37 6.17 3.95
CA ALA A 6 14.48 7.00 4.40
C ALA A 6 15.62 7.14 3.36
N GLN A 7 15.53 6.44 2.22
CA GLN A 7 16.53 6.46 1.15
C GLN A 7 16.49 7.76 0.32
N GLY A 8 17.66 8.19 -0.15
CA GLY A 8 17.85 9.50 -0.79
C GLY A 8 17.25 9.68 -2.18
N THR A 9 16.73 8.62 -2.82
CA THR A 9 16.18 8.67 -4.19
C THR A 9 14.74 8.16 -4.24
N LEU A 10 13.87 8.74 -3.41
CA LEU A 10 12.43 8.51 -3.52
C LEU A 10 11.86 9.18 -4.77
N TRP A 11 11.16 8.41 -5.58
CA TRP A 11 10.47 8.92 -6.75
C TRP A 11 9.12 9.51 -6.32
N SER A 12 8.76 10.63 -6.92
CA SER A 12 7.45 11.26 -6.71
C SER A 12 6.93 11.83 -8.00
N VAL A 13 5.61 11.79 -8.17
CA VAL A 13 4.94 12.30 -9.36
C VAL A 13 4.48 13.73 -9.09
N GLU A 14 4.76 14.63 -10.03
CA GLU A 14 4.25 16.00 -9.99
C GLU A 14 2.71 15.97 -9.99
N GLY A 15 2.08 16.61 -9.01
CA GLY A 15 0.63 16.51 -8.77
C GLY A 15 0.21 15.33 -7.86
N GLY A 16 1.18 14.53 -7.40
CA GLY A 16 1.03 13.50 -6.38
C GLY A 16 0.95 12.07 -6.93
N ASN A 17 1.42 11.10 -6.15
CA ASN A 17 1.48 9.69 -6.56
C ASN A 17 0.12 9.06 -6.87
N LYS A 18 -1.00 9.67 -6.44
CA LYS A 18 -2.36 9.27 -6.86
C LYS A 18 -2.52 9.25 -8.39
N LEU A 19 -1.74 10.07 -9.10
CA LEU A 19 -1.79 10.17 -10.55
C LEU A 19 -1.31 8.90 -11.25
N VAL A 20 -0.46 8.09 -10.61
CA VAL A 20 -0.02 6.80 -11.14
C VAL A 20 -1.23 5.89 -11.33
N CYS A 21 -2.02 5.68 -10.28
CA CYS A 21 -3.19 4.81 -10.33
C CYS A 21 -4.26 5.35 -11.29
N SER A 22 -4.56 6.66 -11.25
CA SER A 22 -5.55 7.23 -12.18
C SER A 22 -5.09 7.18 -13.63
N GLY A 23 -3.79 7.36 -13.89
CA GLY A 23 -3.21 7.25 -15.22
C GLY A 23 -3.30 5.82 -15.76
N LEU A 24 -2.96 4.83 -14.94
CA LEU A 24 -3.08 3.41 -15.30
C LEU A 24 -4.52 3.01 -15.58
N LEU A 25 -5.49 3.42 -14.75
CA LEU A 25 -6.91 3.17 -14.99
C LEU A 25 -7.41 3.80 -16.30
N LYS A 26 -6.96 5.02 -16.61
CA LYS A 26 -7.30 5.68 -17.87
C LYS A 26 -6.73 4.93 -19.09
N LEU A 27 -5.51 4.40 -18.97
CA LEU A 27 -4.84 3.67 -20.05
C LEU A 27 -5.36 2.25 -20.24
N SER A 28 -5.84 1.59 -19.17
CA SER A 28 -6.31 0.20 -19.22
C SER A 28 -7.59 0.04 -20.05
N LYS A 29 -8.36 1.12 -20.26
CA LYS A 29 -9.70 1.09 -20.86
C LYS A 29 -10.68 0.17 -20.11
N ALA A 30 -10.39 -0.14 -18.85
CA ALA A 30 -11.26 -0.96 -18.01
C ALA A 30 -12.59 -0.24 -17.76
N ASN A 31 -13.67 -1.00 -17.67
CA ASN A 31 -14.94 -0.51 -17.15
C ASN A 31 -14.85 -0.41 -15.63
N VAL A 32 -14.90 0.80 -15.08
CA VAL A 32 -14.82 1.02 -13.63
C VAL A 32 -16.22 1.16 -13.07
N ILE A 33 -16.61 0.19 -12.23
CA ILE A 33 -17.87 0.21 -11.50
C ILE A 33 -17.59 0.71 -10.09
N HIS A 34 -18.18 1.84 -9.72
CA HIS A 34 -18.09 2.38 -8.37
C HIS A 34 -19.09 1.69 -7.45
N ALA A 35 -18.69 0.53 -6.92
CA ALA A 35 -19.50 -0.28 -6.01
C ALA A 35 -18.61 -1.00 -4.97
N THR A 36 -19.21 -1.38 -3.85
CA THR A 36 -18.56 -2.21 -2.83
C THR A 36 -18.95 -3.66 -3.06
N VAL A 37 -17.97 -4.52 -3.36
CA VAL A 37 -18.22 -5.97 -3.48
C VAL A 37 -18.55 -6.55 -2.12
N THR A 38 -19.65 -7.30 -2.04
CA THR A 38 -20.16 -7.92 -0.81
C THR A 38 -19.91 -9.42 -0.79
N SER A 39 -20.02 -10.10 -1.94
CA SER A 39 -19.82 -11.54 -2.03
C SER A 39 -19.18 -11.96 -3.36
N VAL A 40 -18.48 -13.08 -3.31
CA VAL A 40 -17.98 -13.82 -4.47
C VAL A 40 -18.40 -15.26 -4.31
N THR A 41 -19.33 -15.70 -5.14
CA THR A 41 -19.94 -17.04 -5.06
C THR A 41 -19.51 -17.88 -6.24
N LEU A 42 -18.93 -19.05 -5.96
CA LEU A 42 -18.63 -20.04 -6.99
C LEU A 42 -19.93 -20.70 -7.47
N GLN A 43 -20.20 -20.58 -8.76
CA GLN A 43 -21.30 -21.28 -9.42
C GLN A 43 -20.75 -22.58 -10.01
N HIS A 44 -21.38 -23.70 -9.66
CA HIS A 44 -21.02 -25.00 -10.21
C HIS A 44 -21.63 -25.16 -11.61
N THR A 45 -20.87 -24.76 -12.62
CA THR A 45 -21.20 -24.99 -14.03
C THR A 45 -20.40 -26.17 -14.59
N GLU A 46 -20.98 -26.95 -15.50
CA GLU A 46 -20.25 -28.02 -16.19
C GLU A 46 -19.13 -27.41 -17.06
N GLY A 47 -17.88 -27.71 -16.71
CA GLY A 47 -16.70 -27.33 -17.48
C GLY A 47 -15.77 -26.34 -16.77
N LYS A 48 -16.11 -25.06 -16.76
CA LYS A 48 -15.27 -23.97 -16.20
C LYS A 48 -15.95 -23.34 -14.97
N PRO A 49 -15.17 -22.89 -13.97
CA PRO A 49 -15.71 -22.13 -12.86
C PRO A 49 -16.31 -20.82 -13.37
N LEU A 50 -17.48 -20.47 -12.85
CA LEU A 50 -18.12 -19.18 -13.08
C LEU A 50 -18.35 -18.51 -11.72
N TYR A 51 -18.05 -17.22 -11.62
CA TYR A 51 -18.16 -16.47 -10.38
C TYR A 51 -19.31 -15.47 -10.46
N LEU A 52 -20.24 -15.58 -9.52
CA LEU A 52 -21.22 -14.53 -9.26
C LEU A 52 -20.58 -13.53 -8.29
N VAL A 53 -20.50 -12.28 -8.68
CA VAL A 53 -19.99 -11.19 -7.83
C VAL A 53 -21.15 -10.27 -7.52
N GLU A 54 -21.52 -10.17 -6.24
CA GLU A 54 -22.52 -9.23 -5.77
C GLU A 54 -21.84 -7.96 -5.25
N TYR A 55 -22.47 -6.83 -5.49
CA TYR A 55 -21.96 -5.53 -5.08
C TYR A 55 -23.08 -4.56 -4.74
N GLU A 56 -22.76 -3.58 -3.92
CA GLU A 56 -23.68 -2.52 -3.50
C GLU A 56 -23.17 -1.16 -3.98
N ASN A 57 -24.08 -0.35 -4.53
CA ASN A 57 -23.83 1.04 -4.91
C ASN A 57 -25.03 1.94 -4.56
N GLU A 58 -24.99 3.21 -4.95
CA GLU A 58 -26.07 4.18 -4.69
C GLU A 58 -27.44 3.77 -5.29
N ALA A 59 -27.45 2.93 -6.32
CA ALA A 59 -28.67 2.41 -6.94
C ALA A 59 -29.21 1.14 -6.27
N GLY A 60 -28.46 0.56 -5.32
CA GLY A 60 -28.82 -0.64 -4.57
C GLY A 60 -27.87 -1.81 -4.82
N ILE A 61 -28.39 -3.02 -4.61
CA ILE A 61 -27.64 -4.28 -4.77
C ILE A 61 -27.70 -4.71 -6.24
N GLY A 62 -26.55 -5.02 -6.81
CA GLY A 62 -26.38 -5.57 -8.15
C GLY A 62 -25.52 -6.83 -8.12
N PHE A 63 -25.51 -7.55 -9.23
CA PHE A 63 -24.67 -8.72 -9.41
C PHE A 63 -24.29 -8.91 -10.87
N ASP A 64 -23.13 -9.50 -11.11
CA ASP A 64 -22.64 -9.86 -12.45
C ASP A 64 -21.87 -11.18 -12.40
N PHE A 65 -21.74 -11.84 -13.55
CA PHE A 65 -20.98 -13.08 -13.70
C PHE A 65 -19.62 -12.85 -14.35
N TYR A 66 -18.59 -13.53 -13.84
CA TYR A 66 -17.21 -13.39 -14.30
C TYR A 66 -16.54 -14.77 -14.43
N ASP A 67 -15.77 -14.96 -15.49
CA ASP A 67 -14.94 -16.18 -15.67
C ASP A 67 -13.70 -16.17 -14.77
N ILE A 68 -13.09 -14.99 -14.58
CA ILE A 68 -11.88 -14.79 -13.78
C ILE A 68 -12.10 -13.65 -12.80
N VAL A 69 -11.78 -13.88 -11.53
CA VAL A 69 -11.89 -12.88 -10.46
C VAL A 69 -10.53 -12.63 -9.84
N VAL A 70 -10.17 -11.35 -9.70
CA VAL A 70 -8.94 -10.91 -9.03
C VAL A 70 -9.31 -10.01 -7.85
N ILE A 71 -9.01 -10.48 -6.65
CA ILE A 71 -9.21 -9.73 -5.42
C ILE A 71 -7.98 -8.86 -5.17
N ALA A 72 -8.15 -7.55 -5.30
CA ALA A 72 -7.12 -6.53 -5.11
C ALA A 72 -7.40 -5.63 -3.89
N THR A 73 -8.00 -6.22 -2.85
CA THR A 73 -8.24 -5.59 -1.56
C THR A 73 -7.64 -6.42 -0.43
N PRO A 74 -7.18 -5.80 0.68
CA PRO A 74 -6.80 -6.54 1.88
C PRO A 74 -7.98 -7.34 2.45
N LEU A 75 -7.71 -8.55 2.95
CA LEU A 75 -8.72 -9.49 3.49
C LEU A 75 -8.50 -9.81 4.97
N HIS A 76 -7.82 -8.93 5.71
CA HIS A 76 -7.50 -9.13 7.13
C HIS A 76 -8.68 -8.88 8.06
N LEU A 77 -8.67 -9.58 9.22
CA LEU A 77 -9.64 -9.35 10.30
C LEU A 77 -9.53 -7.91 10.82
N GLY A 78 -10.57 -7.11 10.63
CA GLY A 78 -10.68 -5.74 11.19
C GLY A 78 -10.91 -4.63 10.18
N ASN A 79 -10.91 -4.92 8.88
CA ASN A 79 -11.39 -3.97 7.87
C ASN A 79 -12.92 -4.03 7.71
N SER A 80 -13.51 -2.90 7.32
CA SER A 80 -14.96 -2.76 7.10
C SER A 80 -15.49 -3.45 5.83
N SER A 81 -14.62 -4.08 5.03
CA SER A 81 -14.94 -4.74 3.77
C SER A 81 -14.74 -6.25 3.88
N THR A 82 -15.71 -6.94 4.47
CA THR A 82 -15.70 -8.40 4.55
C THR A 82 -16.41 -8.94 3.31
N ILE A 83 -15.64 -9.27 2.26
CA ILE A 83 -16.18 -10.00 1.12
C ILE A 83 -16.51 -11.43 1.59
N ALA A 84 -17.76 -11.86 1.44
CA ALA A 84 -18.16 -13.24 1.69
C ALA A 84 -17.75 -14.13 0.53
N PHE A 85 -17.15 -15.30 0.82
CA PHE A 85 -16.81 -16.30 -0.19
C PHE A 85 -17.71 -17.52 -0.02
N GLU A 86 -18.53 -17.81 -1.03
CA GLU A 86 -19.58 -18.83 -0.95
C GLU A 86 -19.47 -19.86 -2.07
N GLY A 87 -20.04 -21.05 -1.85
CA GLY A 87 -20.03 -22.13 -2.85
C GLY A 87 -18.69 -22.86 -3.01
N PHE A 88 -17.73 -22.64 -2.10
CA PHE A 88 -16.43 -23.32 -2.11
C PHE A 88 -16.43 -24.54 -1.19
N ASP A 89 -15.95 -25.68 -1.69
CA ASP A 89 -15.71 -26.90 -0.91
C ASP A 89 -14.27 -27.43 -1.17
N PRO A 90 -13.36 -27.39 -0.18
CA PRO A 90 -13.55 -26.83 1.15
C PRO A 90 -13.69 -25.29 1.14
N PRO A 91 -14.24 -24.67 2.21
CA PRO A 91 -14.32 -23.22 2.34
C PRO A 91 -12.95 -22.55 2.18
N LEU A 92 -12.92 -21.36 1.58
CA LEU A 92 -11.68 -20.60 1.40
C LEU A 92 -11.18 -20.05 2.74
N ASP A 93 -9.96 -20.44 3.13
CA ASP A 93 -9.24 -19.78 4.22
C ASP A 93 -8.49 -18.56 3.68
N VAL A 94 -9.11 -17.39 3.83
CA VAL A 94 -8.54 -16.11 3.37
C VAL A 94 -8.15 -15.20 4.54
N THR A 95 -8.09 -15.76 5.75
CA THR A 95 -7.83 -15.00 6.97
C THR A 95 -6.37 -14.49 7.00
N GLN A 96 -6.23 -13.17 6.84
CA GLN A 96 -4.96 -12.47 7.05
C GLN A 96 -4.90 -11.90 8.47
N ASP A 97 -3.72 -12.02 9.08
CA ASP A 97 -3.46 -11.50 10.43
C ASP A 97 -3.45 -9.97 10.44
N SER A 98 -3.42 -9.38 11.64
CA SER A 98 -3.54 -7.94 11.80
C SER A 98 -2.36 -7.17 11.23
N PHE A 99 -2.67 -5.96 10.77
CA PHE A 99 -1.68 -4.98 10.36
C PHE A 99 -1.40 -4.02 11.52
N GLN A 100 -0.22 -3.42 11.51
CA GLN A 100 0.18 -2.38 12.41
C GLN A 100 -0.43 -1.05 11.94
N PRO A 101 -1.30 -0.42 12.75
CA PRO A 101 -1.77 0.92 12.45
C PRO A 101 -0.60 1.89 12.48
N THR A 102 -0.52 2.71 11.45
CA THR A 102 0.43 3.81 11.37
C THR A 102 -0.34 5.10 11.16
N VAL A 103 0.00 6.08 11.98
CA VAL A 103 -0.51 7.44 11.85
C VAL A 103 0.56 8.31 11.26
N VAL A 104 0.20 9.04 10.20
CA VAL A 104 1.07 10.04 9.58
C VAL A 104 0.47 11.41 9.81
N SER A 105 1.25 12.26 10.48
CA SER A 105 0.91 13.67 10.72
C SER A 105 1.80 14.57 9.88
N LEU A 106 1.21 15.34 8.97
CA LEU A 106 1.86 16.42 8.24
C LEU A 106 1.72 17.72 9.03
N VAL A 107 2.83 18.22 9.55
CA VAL A 107 2.91 19.40 10.41
C VAL A 107 3.61 20.53 9.67
N HIS A 108 2.92 21.66 9.46
CA HIS A 108 3.57 22.87 8.97
C HIS A 108 4.03 23.72 10.16
N GLY A 109 5.34 23.79 10.41
CA GLY A 109 5.86 24.48 11.59
C GLY A 109 7.38 24.53 11.73
N TYR A 110 7.82 24.94 12.92
CA TYR A 110 9.22 25.09 13.31
C TYR A 110 9.64 23.93 14.21
N LEU A 111 10.61 23.14 13.76
CA LEU A 111 11.11 22.00 14.51
C LEU A 111 11.81 22.46 15.79
N ASN A 112 11.55 21.77 16.90
CA ASN A 112 12.28 21.94 18.14
C ASN A 112 13.60 21.17 18.10
N SER A 113 14.62 21.73 17.41
CA SER A 113 15.96 21.10 17.33
C SER A 113 16.57 20.79 18.70
N SER A 114 16.23 21.58 19.72
CA SER A 114 16.75 21.43 21.08
C SER A 114 16.29 20.12 21.73
N TYR A 115 15.11 19.62 21.38
CA TYR A 115 14.63 18.30 21.81
C TYR A 115 15.54 17.17 21.32
N PHE A 116 16.14 17.35 20.14
CA PHE A 116 17.05 16.37 19.53
C PHE A 116 18.52 16.59 19.91
N GLY A 117 18.79 17.40 20.95
CA GLY A 117 20.16 17.67 21.41
C GLY A 117 20.89 18.77 20.65
N PHE A 118 20.19 19.59 19.85
CA PHE A 118 20.77 20.73 19.12
C PHE A 118 20.16 22.06 19.61
N PRO A 119 20.74 22.67 20.68
CA PRO A 119 20.28 23.96 21.20
C PRO A 119 20.33 25.06 20.14
N ASP A 120 21.44 25.13 19.39
CA ASP A 120 21.55 25.98 18.20
C ASP A 120 20.96 25.26 16.98
N PRO A 121 19.82 25.72 16.44
CA PRO A 121 19.19 25.06 15.30
C PRO A 121 20.02 25.17 14.02
N LYS A 122 21.03 26.06 13.94
CA LYS A 122 21.87 26.24 12.75
C LYS A 122 22.80 25.05 12.53
N LEU A 123 23.10 24.35 13.61
CA LEU A 123 23.94 23.16 13.62
C LEU A 123 23.14 21.89 13.37
N PHE A 124 21.81 21.97 13.23
CA PHE A 124 20.96 20.80 13.02
C PHE A 124 21.12 20.27 11.58
N PRO A 125 21.74 19.10 11.37
CA PRO A 125 22.13 18.65 10.04
C PRO A 125 21.13 17.67 9.42
N PHE A 126 20.12 17.24 10.18
CA PHE A 126 19.32 16.06 9.82
C PHE A 126 18.10 16.42 8.99
N ALA A 127 17.85 15.62 7.96
CA ALA A 127 16.63 15.65 7.17
C ALA A 127 15.56 14.70 7.72
N ASN A 128 16.02 13.58 8.28
CA ASN A 128 15.25 12.46 8.76
C ASN A 128 15.75 12.09 10.16
N ILE A 129 14.83 11.85 11.07
CA ILE A 129 15.08 11.42 12.44
C ILE A 129 14.28 10.15 12.64
N LEU A 130 14.94 9.08 13.08
CA LEU A 130 14.34 7.79 13.35
C LEU A 130 14.56 7.44 14.81
N THR A 131 13.55 6.85 15.45
CA THR A 131 13.63 6.34 16.81
C THR A 131 13.69 4.82 16.77
N THR A 132 14.36 4.22 17.76
CA THR A 132 14.35 2.77 17.97
C THR A 132 13.47 2.43 19.16
N ASP A 133 13.94 2.79 20.36
CA ASP A 133 13.36 2.35 21.64
C ASP A 133 12.76 3.50 22.45
N PHE A 134 13.35 4.69 22.33
CA PHE A 134 12.84 5.92 22.94
C PHE A 134 13.11 7.12 22.03
N PRO A 135 12.19 8.10 21.97
CA PRO A 135 10.84 8.09 22.53
C PRO A 135 9.89 7.15 21.77
N THR A 136 8.89 6.59 22.46
CA THR A 136 7.96 5.61 21.87
C THR A 136 6.75 6.22 21.17
N PHE A 137 6.57 7.55 21.25
CA PHE A 137 5.37 8.21 20.72
C PHE A 137 5.44 8.56 19.23
N PHE A 138 6.63 8.47 18.62
CA PHE A 138 6.81 8.57 17.16
C PHE A 138 7.95 7.64 16.75
N TRP A 139 7.96 7.22 15.48
CA TRP A 139 8.97 6.34 14.89
C TRP A 139 9.90 7.06 13.93
N ALA A 140 9.35 7.97 13.13
CA ALA A 140 10.09 8.71 12.14
C ALA A 140 9.58 10.14 12.06
N LEU A 141 10.49 11.07 11.78
CA LEU A 141 10.21 12.46 11.50
C LEU A 141 11.09 12.91 10.34
N ASP A 142 10.50 13.47 9.29
CA ASP A 142 11.23 13.90 8.10
C ASP A 142 10.75 15.25 7.55
N ASN A 143 11.66 16.01 6.95
CA ASN A 143 11.36 17.27 6.28
C ASN A 143 10.93 17.00 4.84
N VAL A 144 9.65 17.27 4.55
CA VAL A 144 9.04 17.01 3.25
C VAL A 144 9.56 18.00 2.22
N CYS A 145 10.19 17.48 1.16
CA CYS A 145 10.69 18.26 0.04
C CYS A 145 9.66 18.29 -1.11
N PRO A 146 9.63 19.35 -1.93
CA PRO A 146 8.82 19.39 -3.13
C PRO A 146 9.29 18.33 -4.13
N VAL A 147 8.36 17.86 -4.95
CA VAL A 147 8.63 16.90 -6.04
C VAL A 147 9.57 17.49 -7.08
N ASN A 148 9.35 18.76 -7.45
CA ASN A 148 10.21 19.48 -8.37
C ASN A 148 11.22 20.32 -7.59
N ILE A 149 12.47 19.87 -7.59
CA ILE A 149 13.59 20.53 -6.91
C ILE A 149 14.26 21.45 -7.92
N SER A 150 14.04 22.77 -7.79
CA SER A 150 14.78 23.75 -8.58
C SER A 150 16.25 23.77 -8.18
N THR A 151 17.13 24.28 -9.06
CA THR A 151 18.58 24.39 -8.78
C THR A 151 18.90 25.22 -7.54
N ASN A 152 17.99 26.09 -7.13
CA ASN A 152 18.13 26.97 -5.96
C ASN A 152 17.42 26.42 -4.71
N PHE A 153 16.82 25.23 -4.80
CA PHE A 153 16.14 24.64 -3.66
C PHE A 153 17.16 24.28 -2.58
N ARG A 154 16.90 24.78 -1.37
CA ARG A 154 17.57 24.32 -0.16
C ARG A 154 16.51 23.81 0.80
N ARG A 155 16.82 22.69 1.46
CA ARG A 155 15.98 22.20 2.55
C ARG A 155 15.96 23.26 3.65
N LYS A 156 14.75 23.60 4.10
CA LYS A 156 14.56 24.58 5.17
C LYS A 156 15.13 24.07 6.47
N GLN A 157 15.97 24.88 7.11
CA GLN A 157 16.52 24.59 8.44
C GLN A 157 15.43 24.73 9.51
N PRO A 158 15.63 24.19 10.73
CA PRO A 158 14.63 24.28 11.81
C PRO A 158 14.18 25.70 12.19
N GLN A 159 14.93 26.76 11.88
CA GLN A 159 14.52 28.16 12.12
C GLN A 159 13.52 28.68 11.08
N GLU A 160 13.34 27.96 9.97
CA GLU A 160 12.39 28.29 8.92
C GLU A 160 11.19 27.34 9.00
N ALA A 161 9.98 27.87 8.80
CA ALA A 161 8.79 27.04 8.78
C ALA A 161 8.81 26.08 7.58
N ALA A 162 8.69 24.79 7.85
CA ALA A 162 8.69 23.73 6.85
C ALA A 162 7.54 22.75 7.09
N VAL A 163 7.29 21.88 6.11
CA VAL A 163 6.35 20.78 6.26
C VAL A 163 7.13 19.55 6.73
N TRP A 164 6.75 19.04 7.88
CA TRP A 164 7.34 17.86 8.49
C TRP A 164 6.33 16.74 8.49
N ARG A 165 6.77 15.55 8.12
CA ARG A 165 5.99 14.33 8.25
C ARG A 165 6.44 13.62 9.50
N VAL A 166 5.48 13.26 10.37
CA VAL A 166 5.74 12.49 11.58
C VAL A 166 4.94 11.21 11.52
N GLN A 167 5.63 10.07 11.61
CA GLN A 167 5.03 8.75 11.68
C GLN A 167 4.96 8.31 13.14
N SER A 168 3.80 7.87 13.60
CA SER A 168 3.56 7.49 14.99
C SER A 168 2.60 6.29 15.12
N PRO A 169 2.66 5.54 16.22
CA PRO A 169 1.73 4.44 16.49
C PRO A 169 0.27 4.89 16.70
N LYS A 170 0.08 6.14 17.14
CA LYS A 170 -1.22 6.74 17.48
C LYS A 170 -1.23 8.21 17.07
N PRO A 171 -2.40 8.86 16.97
CA PRO A 171 -2.47 10.30 16.74
C PRO A 171 -1.71 11.08 17.82
N LEU A 172 -0.90 12.04 17.39
CA LEU A 172 -0.04 12.81 18.29
C LEU A 172 -0.87 13.73 19.18
N LEU A 173 -0.62 13.67 20.48
CA LEU A 173 -1.21 14.58 21.44
C LEU A 173 -0.65 16.00 21.27
N ARG A 174 -1.41 17.02 21.68
CA ARG A 174 -0.95 18.41 21.66
C ARG A 174 0.37 18.62 22.43
N SER A 175 0.57 17.89 23.53
CA SER A 175 1.83 17.93 24.31
C SER A 175 2.99 17.37 23.50
N GLN A 176 2.81 16.23 22.83
CA GLN A 176 3.82 15.60 21.98
C GLN A 176 4.18 16.48 20.78
N LEU A 177 3.19 17.12 20.15
CA LEU A 177 3.44 18.11 19.10
C LEU A 177 4.25 19.31 19.62
N LYS A 178 3.94 19.83 20.82
CA LYS A 178 4.72 20.90 21.46
C LYS A 178 6.13 20.47 21.88
N THR A 179 6.34 19.17 22.10
CA THR A 179 7.69 18.62 22.32
C THR A 179 8.50 18.66 21.03
N LEU A 180 7.92 18.17 19.93
CA LEU A 180 8.60 18.08 18.63
C LEU A 180 8.75 19.43 17.92
N PHE A 181 7.81 20.35 18.11
CA PHE A 181 7.75 21.63 17.40
C PHE A 181 7.66 22.80 18.38
N ARG A 182 8.49 23.82 18.14
CA ARG A 182 8.44 25.08 18.91
C ARG A 182 7.10 25.79 18.71
N SER A 183 6.62 25.77 17.46
CA SER A 183 5.32 26.25 17.05
C SER A 183 4.93 25.61 15.71
N TYR A 184 3.64 25.55 15.42
CA TYR A 184 3.11 25.04 14.16
C TYR A 184 1.84 25.80 13.77
N TYR A 185 1.60 25.89 12.47
CA TYR A 185 0.44 26.56 11.87
C TYR A 185 -0.72 25.58 11.64
N SER A 186 -0.41 24.36 11.20
CA SER A 186 -1.40 23.34 10.90
C SER A 186 -0.85 21.93 11.07
N VAL A 187 -1.76 20.99 11.34
CA VAL A 187 -1.50 19.55 11.39
C VAL A 187 -2.61 18.86 10.60
N GLN A 188 -2.23 18.03 9.65
CA GLN A 188 -3.14 17.12 8.94
C GLN A 188 -2.72 15.69 9.27
N THR A 189 -3.68 14.86 9.66
CA THR A 189 -3.42 13.49 10.11
C THR A 189 -4.17 12.50 9.24
N ALA A 190 -3.50 11.43 8.85
CA ALA A 190 -4.09 10.27 8.23
C ALA A 190 -3.66 9.02 8.99
N GLU A 191 -4.58 8.06 9.11
CA GLU A 191 -4.33 6.77 9.74
C GLU A 191 -4.59 5.67 8.70
N TRP A 192 -3.69 4.70 8.64
CA TRP A 192 -3.88 3.52 7.81
C TRP A 192 -3.19 2.30 8.41
N GLN A 193 -3.68 1.13 8.01
CA GLN A 193 -3.08 -0.16 8.34
C GLN A 193 -1.88 -0.39 7.40
N ALA A 194 -0.67 -0.08 7.86
CA ALA A 194 0.47 0.10 6.95
C ALA A 194 1.25 -1.18 6.68
N HIS A 195 1.43 -2.01 7.70
CA HIS A 195 2.41 -3.08 7.67
C HIS A 195 1.89 -4.34 8.34
N PRO A 196 2.11 -5.53 7.76
CA PRO A 196 1.73 -6.78 8.41
C PRO A 196 2.48 -6.95 9.73
N ILE A 197 1.82 -7.45 10.77
CA ILE A 197 2.47 -7.83 12.02
C ILE A 197 2.97 -9.26 11.84
N HIS A 198 4.28 -9.41 11.61
CA HIS A 198 4.91 -10.72 11.49
C HIS A 198 4.92 -11.43 12.85
N GLY A 199 4.04 -12.43 12.99
CA GLY A 199 4.02 -13.36 14.12
C GLY A 199 4.80 -14.65 13.85
N SER A 200 4.54 -15.68 14.65
CA SER A 200 5.15 -17.02 14.51
C SER A 200 4.62 -17.84 13.32
N ARG A 201 3.75 -17.27 12.49
CA ARG A 201 3.13 -17.96 11.36
C ARG A 201 4.18 -18.25 10.28
N THR A 202 4.25 -19.51 9.86
CA THR A 202 5.31 -20.01 8.97
C THR A 202 4.98 -19.94 7.49
N THR A 203 3.73 -19.65 7.10
CA THR A 203 3.26 -19.72 5.71
C THR A 203 2.70 -18.40 5.20
N LEU A 204 3.14 -18.01 4.00
CA LEU A 204 2.59 -16.86 3.28
C LEU A 204 1.16 -17.17 2.78
N PRO A 205 0.29 -16.15 2.69
CA PRO A 205 -1.05 -16.33 2.13
C PRO A 205 -0.97 -16.78 0.66
N ARG A 206 -1.97 -17.55 0.23
CA ARG A 206 -2.00 -18.11 -1.12
C ARG A 206 -2.42 -17.03 -2.13
N PHE A 207 -1.70 -17.00 -3.24
CA PHE A 207 -1.97 -16.10 -4.35
C PHE A 207 -3.13 -16.57 -5.25
N ALA A 208 -3.24 -17.88 -5.47
CA ALA A 208 -4.40 -18.49 -6.12
C ALA A 208 -5.30 -19.10 -5.03
N LEU A 209 -6.52 -18.58 -4.91
CA LEU A 209 -7.50 -19.04 -3.92
C LEU A 209 -8.31 -20.23 -4.47
N HIS A 210 -8.65 -20.17 -5.76
CA HIS A 210 -9.32 -21.23 -6.52
C HIS A 210 -8.87 -21.16 -8.00
N ASP A 211 -9.26 -22.13 -8.83
CA ASP A 211 -9.07 -22.00 -10.28
C ASP A 211 -9.73 -20.71 -10.79
N GLN A 212 -8.96 -19.82 -11.42
CA GLN A 212 -9.41 -18.52 -11.94
C GLN A 212 -9.85 -17.50 -10.86
N LEU A 213 -9.55 -17.74 -9.58
CA LEU A 213 -9.72 -16.77 -8.49
C LEU A 213 -8.37 -16.47 -7.82
N PHE A 214 -7.94 -15.22 -7.90
CA PHE A 214 -6.62 -14.78 -7.43
C PHE A 214 -6.72 -13.71 -6.34
N HIS A 215 -5.81 -13.73 -5.37
CA HIS A 215 -5.63 -12.69 -4.36
C HIS A 215 -4.30 -11.97 -4.57
N LEU A 216 -4.37 -10.75 -5.10
CA LEU A 216 -3.20 -9.94 -5.45
C LEU A 216 -2.46 -9.47 -4.18
N ASN A 217 -3.22 -9.01 -3.17
CA ASN A 217 -2.67 -8.49 -1.92
C ASN A 217 -2.04 -9.56 -1.02
N ALA A 218 -2.09 -10.85 -1.39
CA ALA A 218 -1.37 -11.90 -0.68
C ALA A 218 0.14 -11.56 -0.52
N LEU A 219 0.74 -10.95 -1.54
CA LEU A 219 2.17 -10.61 -1.53
C LEU A 219 2.53 -9.44 -0.59
N GLU A 220 1.53 -8.65 -0.18
CA GLU A 220 1.71 -7.53 0.75
C GLU A 220 2.20 -8.02 2.12
N TRP A 221 1.83 -9.25 2.49
CA TRP A 221 2.31 -9.91 3.71
C TRP A 221 3.82 -10.18 3.70
N ALA A 222 4.35 -10.53 2.53
CA ALA A 222 5.78 -10.77 2.35
C ALA A 222 6.56 -9.46 2.31
N ALA A 223 6.05 -8.46 1.58
CA ALA A 223 6.64 -7.13 1.51
C ALA A 223 5.59 -6.10 1.06
N SER A 224 5.22 -5.18 1.96
CA SER A 224 4.25 -4.10 1.67
C SER A 224 4.96 -2.91 1.02
N SER A 225 4.98 -2.90 -0.32
CA SER A 225 5.49 -1.80 -1.15
C SER A 225 4.74 -1.74 -2.48
N VAL A 226 4.74 -0.58 -3.14
CA VAL A 226 4.07 -0.38 -4.43
C VAL A 226 4.74 -1.22 -5.52
N GLU A 227 6.06 -1.38 -5.46
CA GLU A 227 6.86 -2.17 -6.38
C GLU A 227 6.47 -3.65 -6.32
N VAL A 228 6.32 -4.20 -5.11
CA VAL A 228 5.89 -5.59 -4.91
C VAL A 228 4.45 -5.79 -5.39
N MET A 229 3.57 -4.82 -5.17
CA MET A 229 2.20 -4.87 -5.70
C MET A 229 2.17 -4.80 -7.23
N ALA A 230 3.05 -4.02 -7.87
CA ALA A 230 3.15 -3.97 -9.32
C ALA A 230 3.64 -5.31 -9.91
N VAL A 231 4.60 -5.96 -9.26
CA VAL A 231 5.07 -7.31 -9.64
C VAL A 231 3.95 -8.34 -9.47
N ALA A 232 3.24 -8.30 -8.33
CA ALA A 232 2.09 -9.17 -8.08
C ALA A 232 1.01 -9.00 -9.16
N ALA A 233 0.63 -7.75 -9.46
CA ALA A 233 -0.36 -7.44 -10.49
C ALA A 233 0.03 -7.97 -11.87
N LYS A 234 1.28 -7.77 -12.28
CA LYS A 234 1.80 -8.27 -13.56
C LYS A 234 1.70 -9.80 -13.62
N ASN A 235 2.07 -10.49 -12.54
CA ASN A 235 2.02 -11.94 -12.49
C ASN A 235 0.56 -12.45 -12.53
N VAL A 236 -0.38 -11.83 -11.81
CA VAL A 236 -1.82 -12.17 -11.93
C VAL A 236 -2.28 -11.99 -13.37
N ALA A 237 -1.96 -10.86 -14.00
CA ALA A 237 -2.42 -10.56 -15.35
C ALA A 237 -1.93 -11.59 -16.37
N LEU A 238 -0.67 -12.02 -16.26
CA LEU A 238 -0.11 -13.09 -17.10
C LEU A 238 -0.78 -14.44 -16.83
N LEU A 239 -1.03 -14.79 -15.57
CA LEU A 239 -1.74 -16.01 -15.21
C LEU A 239 -3.17 -16.01 -15.73
N ALA A 240 -3.90 -14.91 -15.55
CA ALA A 240 -5.26 -14.75 -16.06
C ALA A 240 -5.31 -14.85 -17.59
N TYR A 241 -4.38 -14.19 -18.29
CA TYR A 241 -4.26 -14.27 -19.74
C TYR A 241 -4.05 -15.73 -20.20
N ASN A 242 -3.08 -16.42 -19.60
CA ASN A 242 -2.77 -17.80 -19.99
C ASN A 242 -3.93 -18.77 -19.65
N ARG A 243 -4.63 -18.58 -18.52
CA ARG A 243 -5.83 -19.34 -18.16
C ARG A 243 -6.96 -19.13 -19.15
N TRP A 244 -7.18 -17.88 -19.57
CA TRP A 244 -8.19 -17.52 -20.57
C TRP A 244 -7.98 -18.26 -21.89
N TYR A 245 -6.73 -18.32 -22.37
CA TYR A 245 -6.36 -19.01 -23.61
C TYR A 245 -6.03 -20.50 -23.43
N GLN A 246 -6.19 -21.05 -22.22
CA GLN A 246 -5.85 -22.44 -21.88
C GLN A 246 -4.38 -22.83 -22.15
N ASP A 247 -3.48 -21.85 -22.11
CA ASP A 247 -2.03 -22.04 -22.27
C ASP A 247 -1.38 -22.27 -20.91
N LEU A 248 -1.52 -23.49 -20.38
CA LEU A 248 -1.12 -23.85 -19.02
C LEU A 248 0.35 -24.31 -18.90
N ASP A 249 1.01 -24.57 -20.02
CA ASP A 249 2.36 -25.13 -20.05
C ASP A 249 3.43 -24.04 -20.15
N LYS A 250 4.48 -24.15 -19.32
CA LYS A 250 5.71 -23.33 -19.42
C LYS A 250 5.47 -21.82 -19.42
N ILE A 251 4.46 -21.36 -18.70
CA ILE A 251 4.10 -19.94 -18.52
C ILE A 251 5.31 -19.11 -18.05
N ASP A 252 6.16 -19.70 -17.21
CA ASP A 252 7.39 -19.15 -16.66
C ASP A 252 8.57 -19.08 -17.66
N GLN A 253 8.49 -19.81 -18.77
CA GLN A 253 9.57 -19.93 -19.76
C GLN A 253 9.28 -19.15 -21.06
N LYS A 254 8.10 -18.55 -21.19
CA LYS A 254 7.72 -17.73 -22.35
C LYS A 254 8.68 -16.53 -22.45
N ASP A 255 9.35 -16.40 -23.59
CA ASP A 255 10.41 -15.42 -23.89
C ASP A 255 11.70 -15.52 -23.06
N LEU A 256 11.90 -16.56 -22.25
CA LEU A 256 13.11 -16.73 -21.42
C LEU A 256 14.37 -16.77 -22.32
N MET A 257 14.29 -17.50 -23.42
CA MET A 257 15.38 -17.63 -24.40
C MET A 257 15.67 -16.33 -25.16
N HIS A 258 14.67 -15.45 -25.31
CA HIS A 258 14.86 -14.15 -25.95
C HIS A 258 15.52 -13.17 -24.97
N LYS A 259 15.08 -13.16 -23.70
CA LYS A 259 15.64 -12.29 -22.65
C LYS A 259 17.09 -12.63 -22.32
N VAL A 260 17.42 -13.92 -22.18
CA VAL A 260 18.80 -14.39 -21.92
C VAL A 260 19.77 -13.99 -23.03
N LYS A 261 19.31 -13.89 -24.29
CA LYS A 261 20.15 -13.45 -25.43
C LYS A 261 20.39 -11.95 -25.47
N THR A 262 19.55 -11.15 -24.82
CA THR A 262 19.67 -9.68 -24.77
C THR A 262 20.44 -9.19 -23.55
N GLU A 263 20.63 -10.04 -22.53
CA GLU A 263 21.39 -9.72 -21.31
C GLU A 263 22.81 -10.31 -21.28
N LEU A 264 23.22 -11.00 -22.36
CA LEU A 264 24.59 -11.45 -22.66
C LEU A 264 25.18 -10.59 -23.78
#